data_AF-A0A535XRL8-F1
#
_entry.id   AF-A0A535XRL8-F1
#
_cell.length_a   1.000
_cell.length_b   1.000
_cell.length_c   1.000
_cell.angle_alpha   90.00
_cell.angle_beta   90.00
_cell.angle_gamma   90.00
#
_symmetry.space_group_name_H-M   'P 1'
#
loop_
_entity.id
_entity.type
_entity.pdbx_description
1 polymer ?
#
loop_
_entity_poly.entity_id
_entity_poly.type
_entity_poly.pdbx_seq_one_letter_code
_entity_poly.pdbx_strand_id
1 'polypeptide(L)'
;MIEQLRTARWFGGKSRAIRETRVLDRATWLDGVSVCLVEVQYERGSPETYVLAERFDEPSVARGLLERFAGASLETERGGSLEFRPTHLFRTIPVDGLSEVAALRGEQSNTSVRFDDQLILKLFRRLQFGPNPDVEVGWFLTEHSDFRGTPAVMGSLAYIDPQGREASLALLQRFEPNRGDAWTTTLQRLRTVLEGGDPAESVGAMARLGQTTGDLHLALASGTGDFAAEPISDIDIGDWRQAIHDEVQLAAEGLAKRDIQVDSAALLQRADGISALKGALKTRHHGDYHLGQVLERGDGSFVIIDFEGEPAKPLAV
;
A
#
# COMPACT_ATOMS: atom_id res chain seq x y z
N MET A 1 17.91 5.41 -20.07
CA MET A 1 17.51 5.25 -18.65
C MET A 1 16.88 6.53 -18.08
N ILE A 2 17.59 7.67 -18.03
CA ILE A 2 17.04 8.94 -17.53
C ILE A 2 15.77 9.38 -18.29
N GLU A 3 15.81 9.36 -19.62
CA GLU A 3 14.63 9.75 -20.43
C GLU A 3 13.42 8.84 -20.19
N GLN A 4 13.65 7.52 -20.07
CA GLN A 4 12.62 6.54 -19.74
C GLN A 4 12.00 6.80 -18.35
N LEU A 5 12.81 7.16 -17.36
CA LEU A 5 12.31 7.54 -16.03
C LEU A 5 11.46 8.82 -16.11
N ARG A 6 11.90 9.83 -16.87
CA ARG A 6 11.17 11.11 -16.98
C ARG A 6 9.80 10.98 -17.64
N THR A 7 9.65 10.06 -18.60
CA THR A 7 8.36 9.80 -19.27
C THR A 7 7.45 8.87 -18.47
N ALA A 8 8.01 8.09 -17.53
CA ALA A 8 7.24 7.17 -16.72
C ALA A 8 6.25 7.90 -15.79
N ARG A 9 5.00 7.45 -15.75
CA ARG A 9 3.96 8.04 -14.89
C ARG A 9 4.31 7.93 -13.40
N TRP A 10 4.91 6.81 -13.01
CA TRP A 10 5.27 6.44 -11.64
C TRP A 10 6.56 7.06 -11.09
N PHE A 11 7.31 7.77 -11.91
CA PHE A 11 8.52 8.43 -11.41
C PHE A 11 8.15 9.66 -10.58
N GLY A 12 8.41 9.59 -9.26
CA GLY A 12 8.11 10.67 -8.31
C GLY A 12 9.06 11.87 -8.43
N GLY A 13 10.29 11.66 -8.91
CA GLY A 13 11.33 12.68 -9.03
C GLY A 13 11.22 13.62 -10.24
N LYS A 14 10.05 13.77 -10.90
CA LYS A 14 9.90 14.55 -12.15
C LYS A 14 10.33 16.00 -12.04
N SER A 15 10.02 16.64 -10.91
CA SER A 15 10.35 18.04 -10.62
C SER A 15 11.78 18.23 -10.10
N ARG A 16 12.51 17.14 -9.80
CA ARG A 16 13.87 17.18 -9.24
C ARG A 16 14.92 17.11 -10.35
N ALA A 17 16.00 17.88 -10.20
CA ALA A 17 17.16 17.77 -11.06
C ALA A 17 17.92 16.47 -10.75
N ILE A 18 18.12 15.63 -11.78
CA ILE A 18 18.84 14.36 -11.68
C ILE A 18 20.31 14.65 -11.97
N ARG A 19 21.19 14.31 -11.02
CA ARG A 19 22.65 14.40 -11.17
C ARG A 19 23.18 13.23 -11.98
N GLU A 20 22.84 12.01 -11.58
CA GLU A 20 23.26 10.78 -12.26
C GLU A 20 22.29 9.63 -11.97
N THR A 21 22.41 8.55 -12.73
CA THR A 21 21.70 7.29 -12.48
C THR A 21 22.66 6.12 -12.54
N ARG A 22 22.55 5.19 -11.60
CA ARG A 22 23.44 4.03 -11.48
C ARG A 22 22.62 2.74 -11.38
N VAL A 23 22.98 1.73 -12.15
CA VAL A 23 22.45 0.37 -11.95
C VAL A 23 23.09 -0.20 -10.70
N LEU A 24 22.29 -0.41 -9.66
CA LEU A 24 22.72 -1.05 -8.41
C LEU A 24 22.86 -2.55 -8.61
N ASP A 25 21.88 -3.15 -9.27
CA ASP A 25 21.84 -4.59 -9.50
C ASP A 25 20.91 -4.93 -10.67
N ARG A 26 21.04 -6.17 -11.17
CA ARG A 26 20.23 -6.71 -12.25
C ARG A 26 20.02 -8.20 -12.06
N ALA A 27 18.79 -8.64 -12.30
CA ALA A 27 18.48 -10.06 -12.44
C ALA A 27 17.86 -10.31 -13.82
N THR A 28 18.20 -11.46 -14.42
CA THR A 28 17.56 -11.92 -15.66
C THR A 28 16.69 -13.13 -15.31
N TRP A 29 15.38 -13.06 -15.58
CA TRP A 29 14.44 -14.06 -15.06
C TRP A 29 13.81 -14.98 -16.11
N LEU A 30 13.80 -14.59 -17.39
CA LEU A 30 13.13 -15.26 -18.50
C LEU A 30 13.85 -14.81 -19.77
N ASP A 31 14.00 -15.66 -20.79
CA ASP A 31 14.74 -15.45 -22.04
C ASP A 31 14.97 -13.96 -22.46
N GLY A 32 16.04 -13.36 -21.91
CA GLY A 32 16.48 -12.00 -22.22
C GLY A 32 15.73 -10.84 -21.54
N VAL A 33 14.81 -11.11 -20.62
CA VAL A 33 14.06 -10.11 -19.84
C VAL A 33 14.71 -9.90 -18.49
N SER A 34 14.96 -8.63 -18.17
CA SER A 34 15.63 -8.24 -16.94
C SER A 34 14.76 -7.37 -16.01
N VAL A 35 15.05 -7.49 -14.71
CA VAL A 35 14.76 -6.45 -13.72
C VAL A 35 16.05 -5.76 -13.36
N CYS A 36 16.05 -4.44 -13.49
CA CYS A 36 17.16 -3.58 -13.09
C CYS A 36 16.76 -2.72 -11.89
N LEU A 37 17.60 -2.69 -10.87
CA LEU A 37 17.51 -1.76 -9.76
C LEU A 37 18.37 -0.54 -10.08
N VAL A 38 17.74 0.63 -10.14
CA VAL A 38 18.38 1.87 -10.59
C VAL A 38 18.32 2.90 -9.48
N GLU A 39 19.48 3.28 -8.95
CA GLU A 39 19.61 4.44 -8.09
C GLU A 39 19.57 5.71 -8.93
N VAL A 40 18.73 6.66 -8.52
CA VAL A 40 18.64 8.01 -9.07
C VAL A 40 19.20 8.96 -8.02
N GLN A 41 20.34 9.56 -8.33
CA GLN A 41 20.92 10.61 -7.51
C GLN A 41 20.45 11.97 -8.02
N TYR A 42 19.93 12.78 -7.10
CA TYR A 42 19.46 14.12 -7.39
C TYR A 42 20.53 15.16 -7.04
N GLU A 43 20.45 16.36 -7.62
CA GLU A 43 21.34 17.46 -7.22
C GLU A 43 21.13 17.89 -5.77
N ARG A 44 19.89 17.71 -5.25
CA ARG A 44 19.52 17.98 -3.86
C ARG A 44 18.60 16.89 -3.31
N GLY A 45 18.77 16.59 -2.03
CA GLY A 45 18.01 15.58 -1.29
C GLY A 45 18.59 14.17 -1.44
N SER A 46 17.93 13.22 -0.78
CA SER A 46 18.35 11.82 -0.75
C SER A 46 18.20 11.13 -2.11
N PRO A 47 19.05 10.15 -2.44
CA PRO A 47 18.86 9.29 -3.60
C PRO A 47 17.62 8.42 -3.44
N GLU A 48 17.10 7.94 -4.57
CA GLU A 48 15.96 7.02 -4.62
C GLU A 48 16.28 5.84 -5.52
N THR A 49 15.89 4.63 -5.13
CA THR A 49 16.06 3.43 -5.96
C THR A 49 14.75 3.09 -6.64
N TYR A 50 14.81 2.80 -7.94
CA TYR A 50 13.66 2.47 -8.77
C TYR A 50 13.83 1.11 -9.45
N VAL A 51 12.72 0.41 -9.67
CA VAL A 51 12.65 -0.90 -10.32
C VAL A 51 12.23 -0.73 -11.79
N LEU A 52 13.15 -1.06 -12.69
CA LEU A 52 12.90 -1.15 -14.12
C LEU A 52 12.74 -2.63 -14.50
N ALA A 53 11.49 -3.09 -14.53
CA ALA A 53 11.14 -4.40 -15.08
C ALA A 53 10.79 -4.27 -16.57
N GLU A 54 11.59 -4.89 -17.44
CA GLU A 54 11.33 -4.93 -18.87
C GLU A 54 10.14 -5.84 -19.15
N ARG A 55 9.23 -5.40 -20.04
CA ARG A 55 8.14 -6.23 -20.58
C ARG A 55 7.27 -6.90 -19.50
N PHE A 56 7.23 -6.34 -18.29
CA PHE A 56 6.53 -6.91 -17.14
C PHE A 56 5.03 -7.12 -17.38
N ASP A 57 4.44 -6.24 -18.19
CA ASP A 57 3.04 -6.26 -18.61
C ASP A 57 2.77 -7.16 -19.82
N GLU A 58 3.80 -7.79 -20.40
CA GLU A 58 3.60 -8.76 -21.48
C GLU A 58 3.13 -10.11 -20.91
N PRO A 59 2.08 -10.72 -21.49
CA PRO A 59 1.47 -11.94 -20.97
C PRO A 59 2.45 -13.10 -20.71
N SER A 60 3.40 -13.35 -21.62
CA SER A 60 4.37 -14.44 -21.46
C SER A 60 5.35 -14.19 -20.32
N VAL A 61 5.79 -12.94 -20.13
CA VAL A 61 6.70 -12.56 -19.04
C VAL A 61 5.98 -12.63 -17.70
N ALA A 62 4.79 -12.06 -17.61
CA ALA A 62 3.98 -12.09 -16.40
C ALA A 62 3.65 -13.52 -15.95
N ARG A 63 3.33 -14.43 -16.89
CA ARG A 63 3.09 -15.85 -16.58
C ARG A 63 4.34 -16.55 -16.06
N GLY A 64 5.47 -16.41 -16.76
CA GLY A 64 6.73 -17.00 -16.30
C GLY A 64 7.17 -16.47 -14.93
N LEU A 65 6.81 -15.21 -14.61
CA LEU A 65 7.02 -14.64 -13.28
C LEU A 65 6.07 -15.25 -12.25
N LEU A 66 4.79 -15.43 -12.58
CA LEU A 66 3.80 -16.05 -11.70
C LEU A 66 4.20 -17.48 -11.31
N GLU A 67 4.69 -18.29 -12.25
CA GLU A 67 5.17 -19.66 -11.98
C GLU A 67 6.29 -19.70 -10.92
N ARG A 68 7.14 -18.66 -10.88
CA ARG A 68 8.25 -18.56 -9.91
C ARG A 68 7.79 -18.32 -8.48
N PHE A 69 6.57 -17.82 -8.27
CA PHE A 69 5.99 -17.67 -6.92
C PHE A 69 5.84 -19.00 -6.17
N ALA A 70 6.03 -20.15 -6.83
CA ALA A 70 6.13 -21.46 -6.19
C ALA A 70 7.36 -21.66 -5.27
N GLY A 71 8.20 -20.64 -5.07
CA GLY A 71 9.36 -20.68 -4.16
C GLY A 71 10.72 -20.58 -4.85
N ALA A 72 10.79 -19.96 -6.03
CA ALA A 72 12.05 -19.80 -6.74
C ALA A 72 12.99 -18.78 -6.05
N SER A 73 14.29 -18.95 -6.27
CA SER A 73 15.31 -17.93 -5.98
C SER A 73 16.15 -17.69 -7.24
N LEU A 74 16.54 -16.44 -7.48
CA LEU A 74 17.37 -16.03 -8.61
C LEU A 74 18.53 -15.17 -8.12
N GLU A 75 19.76 -15.56 -8.41
CA GLU A 75 20.92 -14.70 -8.16
C GLU A 75 20.92 -13.49 -9.11
N THR A 76 21.40 -12.36 -8.59
CA THR A 76 21.58 -11.14 -9.36
C THR A 76 23.04 -10.99 -9.80
N GLU A 77 23.29 -10.12 -10.78
CA GLU A 77 24.63 -9.88 -11.35
C GLU A 77 25.64 -9.30 -10.36
N ARG A 78 25.17 -8.68 -9.26
CA ARG A 78 26.03 -8.09 -8.23
C ARG A 78 26.06 -8.89 -6.93
N GLY A 79 25.54 -10.12 -6.93
CA GLY A 79 25.62 -11.03 -5.78
C GLY A 79 24.52 -10.84 -4.73
N GLY A 80 23.41 -10.18 -5.10
CA GLY A 80 22.16 -10.26 -4.36
C GLY A 80 21.29 -11.42 -4.85
N SER A 81 20.06 -11.51 -4.36
CA SER A 81 19.08 -12.49 -4.83
C SER A 81 17.66 -11.90 -4.93
N LEU A 82 16.86 -12.48 -5.83
CA LEU A 82 15.42 -12.31 -5.87
C LEU A 82 14.76 -13.54 -5.26
N GLU A 83 14.03 -13.35 -4.18
CA GLU A 83 13.38 -14.42 -3.43
C GLU A 83 11.86 -14.38 -3.65
N PHE A 84 11.32 -15.42 -4.26
CA PHE A 84 9.88 -15.58 -4.45
C PHE A 84 9.28 -16.36 -3.28
N ARG A 85 8.40 -15.72 -2.53
CA ARG A 85 7.87 -16.27 -1.28
C ARG A 85 6.36 -16.50 -1.39
N PRO A 86 5.88 -17.74 -1.51
CA PRO A 86 4.44 -18.04 -1.48
C PRO A 86 3.88 -18.02 -0.07
N THR A 87 2.61 -17.65 0.06
CA THR A 87 1.78 -17.95 1.24
C THR A 87 1.24 -19.38 1.16
N HIS A 88 0.58 -19.86 2.22
CA HIS A 88 -0.08 -21.18 2.20
C HIS A 88 -1.19 -21.26 1.14
N LEU A 89 -1.82 -20.12 0.82
CA LEU A 89 -2.89 -20.03 -0.17
C LEU A 89 -2.39 -20.15 -1.61
N PHE A 90 -1.12 -19.85 -1.93
CA PHE A 90 -0.63 -19.94 -3.32
C PHE A 90 -0.85 -21.32 -3.92
N ARG A 91 -0.65 -22.36 -3.09
CA ARG A 91 -0.78 -23.77 -3.48
C ARG A 91 -2.21 -24.18 -3.80
N THR A 92 -3.21 -23.38 -3.45
CA THR A 92 -4.62 -23.69 -3.71
C THR A 92 -5.10 -23.16 -5.07
N ILE A 93 -4.29 -22.39 -5.79
CA ILE A 93 -4.67 -21.81 -7.09
C ILE A 93 -4.02 -22.62 -8.22
N PRO A 94 -4.80 -23.07 -9.22
CA PRO A 94 -4.27 -23.76 -10.39
C PRO A 94 -3.64 -22.76 -11.37
N VAL A 95 -2.37 -22.41 -11.15
CA VAL A 95 -1.64 -21.43 -11.98
C VAL A 95 -1.69 -21.77 -13.47
N ASP A 96 -1.53 -23.04 -13.85
CA ASP A 96 -1.59 -23.53 -15.24
C ASP A 96 -2.95 -23.29 -15.91
N GLY A 97 -4.01 -23.13 -15.11
CA GLY A 97 -5.37 -22.88 -15.59
C GLY A 97 -5.66 -21.41 -15.90
N LEU A 98 -4.75 -20.49 -15.57
CA LEU A 98 -4.96 -19.06 -15.75
C LEU A 98 -4.68 -18.63 -17.19
N SER A 99 -5.67 -18.01 -17.84
CA SER A 99 -5.68 -17.83 -19.29
C SER A 99 -5.53 -16.37 -19.73
N GLU A 100 -6.22 -15.43 -19.12
CA GLU A 100 -6.16 -14.02 -19.45
C GLU A 100 -5.07 -13.35 -18.61
N VAL A 101 -4.24 -12.54 -19.27
CA VAL A 101 -3.28 -11.66 -18.60
C VAL A 101 -3.49 -10.25 -19.11
N ALA A 102 -3.78 -9.32 -18.20
CA ALA A 102 -4.11 -7.96 -18.54
C ALA A 102 -3.36 -6.97 -17.65
N ALA A 103 -2.67 -6.02 -18.28
CA ALA A 103 -2.08 -4.89 -17.56
C ALA A 103 -3.17 -3.93 -17.09
N LEU A 104 -3.17 -3.62 -15.79
CA LEU A 104 -4.08 -2.61 -15.24
C LEU A 104 -3.49 -1.22 -15.45
N ARG A 105 -4.22 -0.39 -16.19
CA ARG A 105 -3.82 0.99 -16.49
C ARG A 105 -4.54 1.94 -15.54
N GLY A 106 -3.82 2.73 -14.75
CA GLY A 106 -4.43 3.75 -13.90
C GLY A 106 -3.65 4.09 -12.64
N GLU A 107 -2.89 3.13 -12.09
CA GLU A 107 -2.11 3.31 -10.87
C GLU A 107 -0.97 4.32 -11.08
N GLN A 108 -0.80 5.22 -10.11
CA GLN A 108 0.22 6.26 -10.20
C GLN A 108 1.58 5.78 -9.71
N SER A 109 1.66 4.97 -8.65
CA SER A 109 2.92 4.57 -8.00
C SER A 109 3.47 3.23 -8.50
N ASN A 110 2.61 2.33 -8.97
CA ASN A 110 2.96 0.93 -9.21
C ASN A 110 2.60 0.45 -10.62
N THR A 111 3.00 -0.77 -10.98
CA THR A 111 2.57 -1.44 -12.21
C THR A 111 1.94 -2.76 -11.87
N SER A 112 0.67 -2.92 -12.24
CA SER A 112 -0.12 -4.09 -11.86
C SER A 112 -0.54 -4.92 -13.07
N VAL A 113 -0.44 -6.24 -12.93
CA VAL A 113 -0.87 -7.21 -13.92
C VAL A 113 -1.89 -8.14 -13.29
N ARG A 114 -3.04 -8.28 -13.94
CA ARG A 114 -4.13 -9.16 -13.54
C ARG A 114 -4.04 -10.48 -14.30
N PHE A 115 -4.28 -11.60 -13.60
CA PHE A 115 -4.43 -12.94 -14.18
C PHE A 115 -5.86 -13.44 -13.95
N ASP A 116 -6.63 -13.55 -15.03
CA ASP A 116 -8.08 -13.76 -15.01
C ASP A 116 -8.81 -12.86 -13.99
N ASP A 117 -9.82 -13.39 -13.30
CA ASP A 117 -10.48 -12.77 -12.15
C ASP A 117 -9.98 -13.37 -10.83
N GLN A 118 -8.76 -13.91 -10.81
CA GLN A 118 -8.24 -14.65 -9.66
C GLN A 118 -7.08 -13.97 -8.96
N LEU A 119 -6.15 -13.37 -9.71
CA LEU A 119 -4.91 -12.84 -9.16
C LEU A 119 -4.57 -11.46 -9.71
N ILE A 120 -3.87 -10.69 -8.90
CA ILE A 120 -3.24 -9.43 -9.28
C ILE A 120 -1.83 -9.39 -8.72
N LEU A 121 -0.87 -9.04 -9.57
CA LEU A 121 0.53 -8.85 -9.21
C LEU A 121 0.87 -7.36 -9.32
N LYS A 122 1.21 -6.75 -8.20
CA LYS A 122 1.61 -5.35 -8.04
C LYS A 122 3.12 -5.27 -7.96
N LEU A 123 3.77 -4.62 -8.94
CA LEU A 123 5.20 -4.31 -8.93
C LEU A 123 5.43 -2.92 -8.32
N PHE A 124 6.21 -2.87 -7.25
CA PHE A 124 6.63 -1.63 -6.62
C PHE A 124 7.70 -0.94 -7.46
N ARG A 125 7.44 0.28 -7.90
CA ARG A 125 8.38 1.01 -8.78
C ARG A 125 9.48 1.72 -8.02
N ARG A 126 9.22 2.14 -6.79
CA ARG A 126 10.21 2.72 -5.89
C ARG A 126 10.58 1.68 -4.84
N LEU A 127 11.86 1.37 -4.74
CA LEU A 127 12.39 0.40 -3.80
C LEU A 127 12.86 1.12 -2.54
N GLN A 128 12.48 0.57 -1.39
CA GLN A 128 12.97 0.99 -0.07
C GLN A 128 13.34 -0.28 0.70
N PHE A 129 14.50 -0.25 1.35
CA PHE A 129 14.92 -1.33 2.23
C PHE A 129 14.15 -1.27 3.55
N GLY A 130 13.76 -2.42 4.07
CA GLY A 130 12.87 -2.57 5.22
C GLY A 130 11.54 -3.23 4.86
N PRO A 131 10.69 -3.50 5.86
CA PRO A 131 9.38 -4.10 5.64
C PRO A 131 8.49 -3.15 4.84
N ASN A 132 7.90 -3.64 3.76
CA ASN A 132 6.85 -2.92 3.05
C ASN A 132 5.50 -3.14 3.78
N PRO A 133 4.81 -2.09 4.24
CA PRO A 133 3.56 -2.22 5.00
C PRO A 133 2.45 -2.98 4.27
N ASP A 134 2.34 -2.82 2.95
CA ASP A 134 1.34 -3.52 2.13
C ASP A 134 1.59 -5.04 2.10
N VAL A 135 2.88 -5.42 2.02
CA VAL A 135 3.29 -6.83 2.12
C VAL A 135 3.12 -7.34 3.55
N GLU A 136 3.66 -6.64 4.54
CA GLU A 136 3.70 -7.05 5.94
C GLU A 136 2.30 -7.23 6.54
N VAL A 137 1.45 -6.20 6.39
CA VAL A 137 0.08 -6.22 6.91
C VAL A 137 -0.78 -7.23 6.16
N GLY A 138 -0.69 -7.25 4.82
CA GLY A 138 -1.42 -8.22 4.02
C GLY A 138 -1.03 -9.66 4.34
N TRP A 139 0.27 -9.92 4.55
CA TRP A 139 0.80 -11.23 4.92
C TRP A 139 0.29 -11.65 6.30
N PHE A 140 0.39 -10.77 7.30
CA PHE A 140 -0.15 -11.03 8.64
C PHE A 140 -1.65 -11.35 8.59
N LEU A 141 -2.45 -10.52 7.92
CA LEU A 141 -3.90 -10.73 7.82
C LEU A 141 -4.24 -12.05 7.12
N THR A 142 -3.39 -12.51 6.20
CA THR A 142 -3.60 -13.76 5.45
C THR A 142 -3.17 -15.01 6.22
N GLU A 143 -1.98 -14.98 6.85
CA GLU A 143 -1.37 -16.15 7.49
C GLU A 143 -1.72 -16.28 8.98
N HIS A 144 -2.09 -15.18 9.63
CA HIS A 144 -2.20 -15.09 11.10
C HIS A 144 -3.54 -14.53 11.57
N SER A 145 -4.52 -14.38 10.68
CA SER A 145 -5.86 -13.94 11.05
C SER A 145 -6.96 -14.60 10.20
N ASP A 146 -8.18 -14.59 10.72
CA ASP A 146 -9.39 -15.01 10.00
C ASP A 146 -10.08 -13.86 9.23
N PHE A 147 -9.48 -12.67 9.21
CA PHE A 147 -10.04 -11.53 8.49
C PHE A 147 -10.02 -11.76 6.98
N ARG A 148 -11.16 -11.49 6.32
CA ARG A 148 -11.35 -11.67 4.86
C ARG A 148 -11.83 -10.40 4.15
N GLY A 149 -11.79 -9.26 4.83
CA GLY A 149 -12.14 -7.95 4.27
C GLY A 149 -10.98 -7.26 3.57
N THR A 150 -9.98 -8.01 3.09
CA THR A 150 -8.83 -7.52 2.32
C THR A 150 -8.41 -8.59 1.29
N PRO A 151 -7.80 -8.24 0.14
CA PRO A 151 -7.34 -9.23 -0.81
C PRO A 151 -6.28 -10.13 -0.17
N ALA A 152 -6.52 -11.44 -0.17
CA ALA A 152 -5.57 -12.37 0.43
C ALA A 152 -4.23 -12.34 -0.31
N VAL A 153 -3.14 -12.29 0.44
CA VAL A 153 -1.79 -12.34 -0.11
C VAL A 153 -1.49 -13.76 -0.57
N MET A 154 -1.05 -13.88 -1.80
CA MET A 154 -0.68 -15.13 -2.44
C MET A 154 0.83 -15.32 -2.47
N GLY A 155 1.59 -14.22 -2.38
CA GLY A 155 3.02 -14.25 -2.18
C GLY A 155 3.66 -12.88 -2.39
N SER A 156 4.97 -12.81 -2.19
CA SER A 156 5.77 -11.61 -2.42
C SER A 156 7.06 -11.93 -3.17
N LEU A 157 7.56 -10.97 -3.94
CA LEU A 157 8.91 -10.99 -4.49
C LEU A 157 9.78 -10.04 -3.68
N ALA A 158 10.83 -10.55 -3.05
CA ALA A 158 11.80 -9.76 -2.30
C ALA A 158 13.14 -9.67 -3.03
N TYR A 159 13.83 -8.55 -2.88
CA TYR A 159 15.25 -8.39 -3.21
C TYR A 159 16.08 -8.45 -1.93
N ILE A 160 17.09 -9.30 -1.91
CA ILE A 160 18.12 -9.36 -0.88
C ILE A 160 19.41 -8.84 -1.49
N ASP A 161 19.95 -7.76 -0.94
CA ASP A 161 21.22 -7.21 -1.43
C ASP A 161 22.42 -8.04 -0.94
N PRO A 162 23.64 -7.81 -1.47
CA PRO A 162 24.83 -8.56 -1.04
C PRO A 162 25.22 -8.34 0.43
N GLN A 163 24.61 -7.37 1.12
CA GLN A 163 24.79 -7.11 2.55
C GLN A 163 23.70 -7.78 3.40
N GLY A 164 22.74 -8.47 2.78
CA GLY A 164 21.62 -9.14 3.44
C GLY A 164 20.45 -8.22 3.79
N ARG A 165 20.42 -6.98 3.30
CA ARG A 165 19.27 -6.08 3.49
C ARG A 165 18.16 -6.48 2.52
N GLU A 166 16.94 -6.43 3.01
CA GLU A 166 15.75 -6.84 2.27
C GLU A 166 14.91 -5.64 1.82
N ALA A 167 14.33 -5.74 0.62
CA ALA A 167 13.33 -4.83 0.11
C ALA A 167 12.25 -5.58 -0.69
N SER A 168 10.98 -5.18 -0.58
CA SER A 168 9.90 -5.77 -1.37
C SER A 168 9.86 -5.20 -2.79
N LEU A 169 9.87 -6.08 -3.80
CA LEU A 169 9.76 -5.71 -5.22
C LEU A 169 8.35 -5.87 -5.75
N ALA A 170 7.63 -6.92 -5.35
CA ALA A 170 6.27 -7.15 -5.81
C ALA A 170 5.41 -7.87 -4.77
N LEU A 171 4.11 -7.69 -4.91
CA LEU A 171 3.07 -8.31 -4.09
C LEU A 171 2.07 -9.01 -5.01
N LEU A 172 1.87 -10.31 -4.79
CA LEU A 172 0.85 -11.10 -5.47
C LEU A 172 -0.32 -11.29 -4.51
N GLN A 173 -1.53 -10.92 -4.94
CA GLN A 173 -2.75 -10.99 -4.16
C GLN A 173 -3.87 -11.63 -4.97
N ARG A 174 -4.94 -12.07 -4.29
CA ARG A 174 -6.21 -12.34 -4.97
C ARG A 174 -6.71 -11.08 -5.65
N PHE A 175 -7.20 -11.24 -6.86
CA PHE A 175 -7.97 -10.19 -7.50
C PHE A 175 -9.39 -10.18 -6.93
N GLU A 176 -9.93 -8.98 -6.75
CA GLU A 176 -11.22 -8.76 -6.11
C GLU A 176 -12.21 -8.13 -7.10
N PRO A 177 -13.07 -8.92 -7.77
CA PRO A 177 -14.11 -8.41 -8.64
C PRO A 177 -15.03 -7.45 -7.87
N ASN A 178 -15.10 -6.20 -8.35
CA ASN A 178 -15.75 -5.11 -7.64
C ASN A 178 -16.53 -4.20 -8.61
N ARG A 179 -17.43 -3.38 -8.06
CA ARG A 179 -18.23 -2.40 -8.80
C ARG A 179 -17.62 -0.99 -8.79
N GLY A 180 -16.42 -0.84 -8.24
CA GLY A 180 -15.73 0.43 -8.02
C GLY A 180 -15.32 0.65 -6.57
N ASP A 181 -14.61 1.75 -6.35
CA ASP A 181 -14.25 2.22 -5.02
C ASP A 181 -15.47 2.75 -4.24
N ALA A 182 -15.40 2.66 -2.91
CA ALA A 182 -16.48 3.05 -2.02
C ALA A 182 -16.73 4.57 -2.04
N TRP A 183 -15.79 5.38 -2.53
CA TRP A 183 -16.00 6.81 -2.73
C TRP A 183 -17.03 7.04 -3.84
N THR A 184 -16.80 6.43 -5.00
CA THR A 184 -17.68 6.51 -6.17
C THR A 184 -19.06 5.94 -5.85
N THR A 185 -19.14 4.78 -5.21
CA THR A 185 -20.44 4.18 -4.87
C THR A 185 -21.18 4.99 -3.80
N THR A 186 -20.48 5.54 -2.81
CA THR A 186 -21.10 6.41 -1.79
C THR A 186 -21.64 7.70 -2.41
N LEU A 187 -20.94 8.31 -3.37
CA LEU A 187 -21.45 9.50 -4.07
C LEU A 187 -22.71 9.19 -4.89
N GLN A 188 -22.77 8.02 -5.54
CA GLN A 188 -23.98 7.58 -6.25
C GLN A 188 -25.16 7.40 -5.28
N ARG A 189 -24.93 6.72 -4.15
CA ARG A 189 -25.90 6.52 -3.08
C ARG A 189 -26.43 7.85 -2.53
N LEU A 190 -25.54 8.80 -2.24
CA LEU A 190 -25.90 10.14 -1.76
C LEU A 190 -26.74 10.89 -2.78
N ARG A 191 -26.41 10.81 -4.08
CA ARG A 191 -27.23 11.42 -5.14
C ARG A 191 -28.64 10.87 -5.13
N THR A 192 -28.80 9.55 -5.05
CA THR A 192 -30.13 8.91 -4.98
C THR A 192 -30.94 9.38 -3.77
N VAL A 193 -30.31 9.52 -2.60
CA VAL A 193 -30.98 10.06 -1.40
C VAL A 193 -31.40 11.52 -1.61
N LEU A 194 -30.54 12.35 -2.19
CA LEU A 194 -30.86 13.75 -2.48
C LEU A 194 -31.98 13.92 -3.52
N GLU A 195 -32.16 12.94 -4.40
CA GLU A 195 -33.25 12.88 -5.38
C GLU A 195 -34.57 12.32 -4.79
N GLY A 196 -34.61 12.07 -3.48
CA GLY A 196 -35.80 11.61 -2.75
C GLY A 196 -35.89 10.10 -2.55
N GLY A 197 -34.82 9.35 -2.85
CA GLY A 197 -34.71 7.93 -2.53
C GLY A 197 -34.59 7.65 -1.03
N ASP A 198 -34.98 6.45 -0.62
CA ASP A 198 -34.89 6.01 0.78
C ASP A 198 -33.41 5.85 1.21
N PRO A 199 -32.95 6.52 2.29
CA PRO A 199 -31.58 6.39 2.78
C PRO A 199 -31.26 5.05 3.43
N ALA A 200 -32.25 4.18 3.70
CA ALA A 200 -32.04 2.93 4.43
C ALA A 200 -30.93 2.05 3.82
N GLU A 201 -30.86 1.97 2.50
CA GLU A 201 -29.86 1.17 1.79
C GLU A 201 -28.45 1.77 1.92
N SER A 202 -28.33 3.10 1.83
CA SER A 202 -27.09 3.86 2.05
C SER A 202 -26.58 3.72 3.49
N VAL A 203 -27.46 3.87 4.49
CA VAL A 203 -27.11 3.70 5.90
C VAL A 203 -26.68 2.26 6.17
N GLY A 204 -27.40 1.27 5.62
CA GLY A 204 -27.04 -0.14 5.72
C GLY A 204 -25.67 -0.44 5.11
N ALA A 205 -25.32 0.17 3.98
CA ALA A 205 -24.00 0.05 3.37
C ALA A 205 -22.90 0.63 4.27
N MET A 206 -23.09 1.82 4.82
CA MET A 206 -22.11 2.43 5.73
C MET A 206 -21.96 1.64 7.03
N ALA A 207 -23.04 1.03 7.54
CA ALA A 207 -22.97 0.12 8.69
C ALA A 207 -22.13 -1.13 8.39
N ARG A 208 -22.28 -1.75 7.20
CA ARG A 208 -21.43 -2.87 6.78
C ARG A 208 -19.97 -2.47 6.65
N LEU A 209 -19.69 -1.30 6.07
CA LEU A 209 -18.32 -0.77 6.00
C LEU A 209 -17.71 -0.55 7.40
N GLY A 210 -18.50 0.00 8.33
CA GLY A 210 -18.10 0.15 9.73
C GLY A 210 -17.77 -1.18 10.39
N GLN A 211 -18.56 -2.23 10.13
CA GLN A 211 -18.27 -3.59 10.59
C GLN A 211 -16.96 -4.12 10.02
N THR A 212 -16.76 -4.07 8.69
CA THR A 212 -15.51 -4.49 8.05
C THR A 212 -14.29 -3.76 8.62
N THR A 213 -14.42 -2.46 8.90
CA THR A 213 -13.36 -1.64 9.51
C THR A 213 -13.06 -2.07 10.95
N GLY A 214 -14.10 -2.35 11.75
CA GLY A 214 -13.94 -2.87 13.11
C GLY A 214 -13.28 -4.24 13.14
N ASP A 215 -13.70 -5.14 12.24
CA ASP A 215 -13.13 -6.48 12.10
C ASP A 215 -11.65 -6.43 11.69
N LEU A 216 -11.27 -5.50 10.81
CA LEU A 216 -9.86 -5.25 10.47
C LEU A 216 -9.04 -4.89 11.71
N HIS A 217 -9.50 -3.91 12.50
CA HIS A 217 -8.77 -3.46 13.68
C HIS A 217 -8.67 -4.56 14.75
N LEU A 218 -9.73 -5.36 14.95
CA LEU A 218 -9.67 -6.51 15.85
C LEU A 218 -8.66 -7.56 15.38
N ALA A 219 -8.58 -7.81 14.07
CA ALA A 219 -7.58 -8.72 13.51
C ALA A 219 -6.16 -8.21 13.72
N LEU A 220 -5.90 -6.94 13.43
CA LEU A 220 -4.58 -6.31 13.65
C LEU A 220 -4.18 -6.26 15.13
N ALA A 221 -5.15 -6.13 16.03
CA ALA A 221 -4.92 -6.14 17.48
C ALA A 221 -4.64 -7.55 18.06
N SER A 222 -4.93 -8.61 17.30
CA SER A 222 -4.80 -10.01 17.76
C SER A 222 -3.37 -10.58 17.63
N GLY A 223 -2.46 -9.81 17.03
CA GLY A 223 -1.10 -10.25 16.73
C GLY A 223 -0.17 -10.30 17.93
N THR A 224 1.06 -10.76 17.66
CA THR A 224 2.19 -10.75 18.60
C THR A 224 3.41 -10.13 17.91
N GLY A 225 4.50 -9.89 18.64
CA GLY A 225 5.69 -9.22 18.07
C GLY A 225 5.34 -7.82 17.57
N ASP A 226 5.66 -7.53 16.31
CA ASP A 226 5.42 -6.21 15.67
C ASP A 226 3.92 -5.88 15.47
N PHE A 227 3.04 -6.87 15.66
CA PHE A 227 1.58 -6.71 15.66
C PHE A 227 0.97 -6.78 17.07
N ALA A 228 1.78 -6.86 18.13
CA ALA A 228 1.26 -6.83 19.49
C ALA A 228 0.64 -5.47 19.79
N ALA A 229 -0.59 -5.47 20.33
CA ALA A 229 -1.18 -4.26 20.87
C ALA A 229 -0.38 -3.77 22.10
N GLU A 230 -0.06 -2.49 22.14
CA GLU A 230 0.73 -1.89 23.21
C GLU A 230 -0.02 -0.74 23.89
N PRO A 231 0.17 -0.51 25.20
CA PRO A 231 -0.47 0.61 25.87
C PRO A 231 0.10 1.94 25.37
N ILE A 232 -0.79 2.91 25.18
CA ILE A 232 -0.43 4.30 24.87
C ILE A 232 0.27 4.90 26.10
N SER A 233 1.52 5.30 25.93
CA SER A 233 2.39 5.84 26.96
C SER A 233 2.24 7.36 27.10
N ASP A 234 2.85 7.93 28.15
CA ASP A 234 2.95 9.39 28.29
C ASP A 234 3.78 10.03 27.17
N ILE A 235 4.76 9.30 26.62
CA ILE A 235 5.60 9.78 25.52
C ILE A 235 4.75 9.90 24.25
N ASP A 236 3.96 8.86 23.93
CA ASP A 236 3.06 8.88 22.77
C ASP A 236 2.08 10.07 22.82
N ILE A 237 1.45 10.28 23.98
CA ILE A 237 0.55 11.42 24.20
C ILE A 237 1.27 12.75 24.01
N GLY A 238 2.49 12.89 24.55
CA GLY A 238 3.30 14.09 24.38
C GLY A 238 3.59 14.40 22.92
N ASP A 239 4.06 13.40 22.17
CA ASP A 239 4.43 13.53 20.75
C ASP A 239 3.21 13.85 19.88
N TRP A 240 2.11 13.12 20.05
CA TRP A 240 0.88 13.36 19.29
C TRP A 240 0.25 14.72 19.60
N ARG A 241 0.25 15.11 20.88
CA ARG A 241 -0.24 16.43 21.29
C ARG A 241 0.57 17.53 20.62
N GLN A 242 1.91 17.43 20.64
CA GLN A 242 2.77 18.42 19.99
C GLN A 242 2.50 18.49 18.49
N ALA A 243 2.41 17.34 17.80
CA ALA A 243 2.10 17.30 16.37
C ALA A 243 0.75 17.97 16.04
N ILE A 244 -0.31 17.67 16.80
CA ILE A 244 -1.62 18.31 16.62
C ILE A 244 -1.55 19.82 16.90
N HIS A 245 -0.79 20.24 17.92
CA HIS A 245 -0.60 21.66 18.24
C HIS A 245 0.07 22.40 17.09
N ASP A 246 1.13 21.83 16.52
CA ASP A 246 1.86 22.41 15.39
C ASP A 246 0.96 22.53 14.14
N GLU A 247 0.16 21.50 13.83
CA GLU A 247 -0.79 21.54 12.71
C GLU A 247 -1.89 22.59 12.91
N VAL A 248 -2.48 22.67 14.10
CA VAL A 248 -3.52 23.67 14.43
C VAL A 248 -2.97 25.09 14.31
N GLN A 249 -1.76 25.34 14.82
CA GLN A 249 -1.11 26.65 14.72
C GLN A 249 -0.84 27.01 13.26
N LEU A 250 -0.25 26.10 12.48
CA LEU A 250 0.03 26.33 11.06
C LEU A 250 -1.25 26.62 10.27
N ALA A 251 -2.33 25.86 10.52
CA ALA A 251 -3.62 26.08 9.89
C ALA A 251 -4.23 27.44 10.27
N ALA A 252 -4.19 27.81 11.56
CA ALA A 252 -4.69 29.09 12.04
C ALA A 252 -3.92 30.27 11.42
N GLU A 253 -2.60 30.20 11.35
CA GLU A 253 -1.77 31.20 10.68
C GLU A 253 -2.09 31.30 9.18
N GLY A 254 -2.28 30.16 8.51
CA GLY A 254 -2.68 30.10 7.10
C GLY A 254 -4.04 30.74 6.82
N LEU A 255 -4.99 30.56 7.74
CA LEU A 255 -6.33 31.15 7.67
C LEU A 255 -6.33 32.65 8.01
N ALA A 256 -5.51 33.07 8.98
CA ALA A 256 -5.35 34.47 9.32
C ALA A 256 -4.83 35.31 8.15
N LYS A 257 -3.95 34.74 7.30
CA LYS A 257 -3.50 35.37 6.04
C LYS A 257 -4.62 35.57 5.01
N ARG A 258 -5.77 34.94 5.21
CA ARG A 258 -6.99 35.06 4.39
C ARG A 258 -8.12 35.78 5.14
N ASP A 259 -7.79 36.51 6.21
CA ASP A 259 -8.73 37.21 7.09
C ASP A 259 -9.79 36.31 7.76
N ILE A 260 -9.51 35.01 7.87
CA ILE A 260 -10.37 34.04 8.57
C ILE A 260 -9.82 33.87 9.99
N GLN A 261 -10.54 34.38 10.97
CA GLN A 261 -10.18 34.25 12.38
C GLN A 261 -10.62 32.89 12.93
N VAL A 262 -9.70 32.21 13.61
CA VAL A 262 -9.94 30.93 14.26
C VAL A 262 -9.52 31.04 15.72
N ASP A 263 -10.37 30.56 16.63
CA ASP A 263 -10.02 30.42 18.05
C ASP A 263 -9.10 29.21 18.23
N SER A 264 -7.81 29.42 17.98
CA SER A 264 -6.79 28.38 18.12
C SER A 264 -6.70 27.89 19.57
N ALA A 265 -6.92 28.73 20.57
CA ALA A 265 -6.87 28.33 21.98
C ALA A 265 -7.94 27.26 22.29
N ALA A 266 -9.17 27.44 21.79
CA ALA A 266 -10.22 26.43 21.96
C ALA A 266 -9.93 25.12 21.21
N LEU A 267 -9.30 25.19 20.02
CA LEU A 267 -8.89 24.00 19.27
C LEU A 267 -7.77 23.22 19.98
N LEU A 268 -6.76 23.93 20.49
CA LEU A 268 -5.66 23.33 21.25
C LEU A 268 -6.17 22.69 22.56
N GLN A 269 -7.11 23.33 23.26
CA GLN A 269 -7.73 22.75 24.45
C GLN A 269 -8.49 21.44 24.13
N ARG A 270 -9.15 21.35 22.97
CA ARG A 270 -9.80 20.11 22.54
C ARG A 270 -8.76 19.03 22.19
N ALA A 271 -7.68 19.40 21.51
CA ALA A 271 -6.58 18.50 21.19
C ALA A 271 -5.96 17.86 22.45
N ASP A 272 -5.87 18.63 23.54
CA ASP A 272 -5.36 18.14 24.83
C ASP A 272 -6.19 17.00 25.44
N GLY A 273 -7.44 16.83 24.99
CA GLY A 273 -8.31 15.70 25.34
C GLY A 273 -7.73 14.34 24.96
N ILE A 274 -6.75 14.28 24.05
CA ILE A 274 -6.03 13.05 23.70
C ILE A 274 -5.36 12.39 24.91
N SER A 275 -5.08 13.15 25.97
CA SER A 275 -4.56 12.62 27.24
C SER A 275 -5.45 11.53 27.86
N ALA A 276 -6.75 11.52 27.53
CA ALA A 276 -7.69 10.48 27.97
C ALA A 276 -7.41 9.09 27.35
N LEU A 277 -6.60 9.01 26.28
CA LEU A 277 -6.20 7.75 25.66
C LEU A 277 -5.07 7.04 26.40
N LYS A 278 -4.46 7.66 27.41
CA LYS A 278 -3.38 7.03 28.19
C LYS A 278 -3.83 5.68 28.74
N GLY A 279 -3.02 4.64 28.48
CA GLY A 279 -3.31 3.27 28.91
C GLY A 279 -4.34 2.52 28.07
N ALA A 280 -5.00 3.17 27.11
CA ALA A 280 -5.68 2.46 26.02
C ALA A 280 -4.65 1.79 25.11
N LEU A 281 -5.09 0.93 24.20
CA LEU A 281 -4.20 0.20 23.31
C LEU A 281 -4.02 0.94 21.98
N LYS A 282 -2.77 1.02 21.50
CA LYS A 282 -2.43 1.30 20.10
C LYS A 282 -2.04 0.00 19.42
N THR A 283 -2.34 -0.08 18.13
CA THR A 283 -2.17 -1.28 17.30
C THR A 283 -1.62 -0.87 15.95
N ARG A 284 -1.21 -1.86 15.14
CA ARG A 284 -1.09 -1.65 13.70
C ARG A 284 -2.46 -1.21 13.15
N HIS A 285 -2.42 -0.36 12.15
CA HIS A 285 -3.61 0.20 11.48
C HIS A 285 -3.30 0.43 9.99
N HIS A 286 -4.32 0.78 9.21
CA HIS A 286 -4.19 0.98 7.76
C HIS A 286 -3.17 2.07 7.37
N GLY A 287 -3.13 3.18 8.10
CA GLY A 287 -2.17 4.27 7.88
C GLY A 287 -2.67 5.37 6.93
N ASP A 288 -3.46 5.03 5.93
CA ASP A 288 -4.12 6.01 5.04
C ASP A 288 -5.54 5.58 4.63
N TYR A 289 -6.41 5.38 5.62
CA TYR A 289 -7.74 4.81 5.38
C TYR A 289 -8.75 5.86 4.91
N HIS A 290 -9.29 5.67 3.71
CA HIS A 290 -10.37 6.48 3.16
C HIS A 290 -11.20 5.69 2.15
N LEU A 291 -12.36 6.22 1.74
CA LEU A 291 -13.29 5.52 0.83
C LEU A 291 -12.68 5.15 -0.54
N GLY A 292 -11.63 5.86 -0.98
CA GLY A 292 -10.86 5.48 -2.18
C GLY A 292 -10.01 4.20 -2.03
N GLN A 293 -9.70 3.78 -0.79
CA GLN A 293 -8.95 2.55 -0.46
C GLN A 293 -9.87 1.39 -0.06
N VAL A 294 -11.13 1.48 -0.44
CA VAL A 294 -12.12 0.45 -0.18
C VAL A 294 -12.84 0.13 -1.47
N LEU A 295 -12.88 -1.14 -1.84
CA LEU A 295 -13.65 -1.65 -2.97
C LEU A 295 -15.00 -2.18 -2.49
N GLU A 296 -16.06 -1.94 -3.26
CA GLU A 296 -17.37 -2.55 -3.02
C GLU A 296 -17.57 -3.74 -3.97
N ARG A 297 -17.87 -4.92 -3.45
CA ARG A 297 -18.13 -6.12 -4.25
C ARG A 297 -19.55 -6.13 -4.83
N GLY A 298 -19.79 -7.06 -5.76
CA GLY A 298 -21.11 -7.26 -6.37
C GLY A 298 -22.23 -7.61 -5.38
N ASP A 299 -21.89 -8.20 -4.24
CA ASP A 299 -22.83 -8.57 -3.17
C ASP A 299 -23.01 -7.46 -2.10
N GLY A 300 -22.34 -6.31 -2.25
CA GLY A 300 -22.40 -5.20 -1.31
C GLY A 300 -21.52 -5.36 -0.05
N SER A 301 -20.61 -6.34 -0.04
CA SER A 301 -19.51 -6.42 0.92
C SER A 301 -18.35 -5.50 0.53
N PHE A 302 -17.52 -5.14 1.51
CA PHE A 302 -16.40 -4.23 1.32
C PHE A 302 -15.05 -4.93 1.50
N VAL A 303 -14.07 -4.49 0.72
CA VAL A 303 -12.70 -4.97 0.76
C VAL A 303 -11.76 -3.77 0.90
N ILE A 304 -10.90 -3.80 1.91
CA ILE A 304 -9.91 -2.76 2.22
C ILE A 304 -8.60 -3.10 1.53
N ILE A 305 -8.00 -2.14 0.84
CA ILE A 305 -6.80 -2.30 0.03
C ILE A 305 -5.75 -1.21 0.36
N ASP A 306 -4.51 -1.42 -0.07
CA ASP A 306 -3.43 -0.42 -0.06
C ASP A 306 -2.98 0.01 1.35
N PHE A 307 -2.31 -0.91 2.06
CA PHE A 307 -1.77 -0.65 3.40
C PHE A 307 -0.40 0.05 3.37
N GLU A 308 0.01 0.65 2.24
CA GLU A 308 1.30 1.37 2.11
C GLU A 308 1.45 2.53 3.12
N GLY A 309 0.33 3.01 3.69
CA GLY A 309 0.30 4.17 4.58
C GLY A 309 0.39 5.48 3.81
N GLU A 310 0.64 6.59 4.50
CA GLU A 310 0.72 7.90 3.84
C GLU A 310 1.93 7.98 2.89
N PRO A 311 1.72 8.29 1.58
CA PRO A 311 2.80 8.33 0.58
C PRO A 311 3.96 9.28 0.89
N ALA A 312 3.73 10.28 1.76
CA ALA A 312 4.70 11.28 2.16
C ALA A 312 5.58 10.84 3.34
N LYS A 313 5.20 9.80 4.08
CA LYS A 313 5.96 9.29 5.22
C LYS A 313 7.00 8.26 4.74
N PRO A 314 8.26 8.35 5.18
CA PRO A 314 9.21 7.27 4.94
C PRO A 314 8.74 5.99 5.63
N LEU A 315 9.15 4.83 5.13
CA LEU A 315 9.00 3.59 5.89
C LEU A 315 9.62 3.79 7.27
N ALA A 316 8.86 3.50 8.32
CA ALA A 316 9.40 3.45 9.66
C ALA A 316 10.47 2.33 9.67
N VAL A 317 11.71 2.72 9.98
CA VAL A 317 12.84 1.81 10.15
C VAL A 317 12.86 1.32 11.59
#